data_AF-A0A9W9W221-F1
#
_entry.id   AF-A0A9W9W221-F1
#
_cell.length_a   1.000
_cell.length_b   1.000
_cell.length_c   1.000
_cell.angle_alpha   90.00
_cell.angle_beta   90.00
_cell.angle_gamma   90.00
#
_symmetry.space_group_name_H-M   'P 1'
#
loop_
_entity.id
_entity.type
_entity.pdbx_description
1 polymer ?
#
loop_
_entity_poly.entity_id
_entity_poly.type
_entity_poly.pdbx_seq_one_letter_code
_entity_poly.pdbx_strand_id
1 'polypeptide(L)'
;MSDSVPKKGLSDKLEKKRKRQADEPTKDAPKTEAQPASATEGLSKRQKKLQKSRKKQPEQDLTSQDRENGIDKSIGKMDGSLLGDYFAQRAKKLDKELSAVELSDLSIPESAFLDTTSFDQTRSLEQLPAFLKKFSPKGADLSKSSTKEGTPHTLVVSAAALRAADVVRALRPFQTKESIVGKLFAKHIKLEEAKQFLQRARTGIGAGTPQRLSDLLESGTLKVDELERIVIDGSHIDAKQRGLFDMKDTHLPLLKLLTRPELKDRYGASKKKIQILMF
;
A
#
# COMPACT_ATOMS: atom_id res chain seq x y z
N MET A 1 -4.10 29.37 -65.30
CA MET A 1 -4.21 30.73 -64.76
C MET A 1 -4.22 30.59 -63.24
N SER A 2 -3.07 30.64 -62.54
CA SER A 2 -2.21 31.79 -62.19
C SER A 2 -2.86 32.79 -61.23
N ASP A 3 -2.48 32.69 -59.95
CA ASP A 3 -2.14 33.77 -58.98
C ASP A 3 -2.32 33.23 -57.54
N SER A 4 -1.52 33.55 -56.51
CA SER A 4 -0.26 34.27 -56.38
C SER A 4 0.22 34.20 -54.92
N VAL A 5 1.50 33.87 -54.74
CA VAL A 5 2.46 34.38 -53.73
C VAL A 5 2.43 33.90 -52.24
N PRO A 6 3.61 33.52 -51.66
CA PRO A 6 3.80 33.01 -50.29
C PRO A 6 4.47 34.02 -49.32
N LYS A 7 4.67 33.66 -48.04
CA LYS A 7 5.51 34.45 -47.09
C LYS A 7 6.49 33.59 -46.27
N LYS A 8 7.79 33.94 -46.43
CA LYS A 8 8.95 34.05 -45.50
C LYS A 8 9.17 32.92 -44.47
N GLY A 9 10.36 32.32 -44.27
CA GLY A 9 11.75 32.69 -44.57
C GLY A 9 12.62 32.66 -43.29
N LEU A 10 13.57 31.71 -43.22
CA LEU A 10 15.02 31.81 -42.87
C LEU A 10 15.47 32.94 -41.89
N SER A 11 16.46 32.84 -41.01
CA SER A 11 17.52 31.87 -40.68
C SER A 11 18.39 32.50 -39.57
N ASP A 12 19.02 31.65 -38.75
CA ASP A 12 20.39 31.72 -38.19
C ASP A 12 21.02 32.98 -37.55
N LYS A 13 21.63 32.68 -36.38
CA LYS A 13 22.94 33.10 -35.84
C LYS A 13 23.18 34.57 -35.44
N LEU A 14 23.52 34.74 -34.16
CA LEU A 14 24.56 35.69 -33.74
C LEU A 14 25.24 35.27 -32.43
N GLU A 15 26.54 35.02 -32.55
CA GLU A 15 27.53 34.92 -31.49
C GLU A 15 27.76 36.27 -30.79
N LYS A 16 28.12 36.28 -29.49
CA LYS A 16 29.17 37.18 -28.95
C LYS A 16 29.58 36.84 -27.50
N LYS A 17 30.81 36.32 -27.39
CA LYS A 17 31.88 36.58 -26.41
C LYS A 17 31.53 37.39 -25.15
N ARG A 18 31.92 36.87 -23.97
CA ARG A 18 32.82 37.57 -23.02
C ARG A 18 33.60 36.58 -22.13
N LYS A 19 34.90 36.83 -22.05
CA LYS A 19 35.98 36.06 -21.39
C LYS A 19 36.24 36.64 -19.98
N ARG A 20 36.60 35.73 -19.06
CA ARG A 20 37.68 35.74 -18.03
C ARG A 20 37.90 36.98 -17.15
N GLN A 21 38.02 36.77 -15.83
CA GLN A 21 39.32 36.73 -15.12
C GLN A 21 39.17 36.31 -13.65
N ALA A 22 40.21 35.62 -13.16
CA ALA A 22 40.51 35.29 -11.77
C ALA A 22 41.68 36.19 -11.32
N ASP A 23 41.80 36.48 -10.01
CA ASP A 23 43.08 36.50 -9.26
C ASP A 23 42.89 36.94 -7.78
N GLU A 24 43.42 36.14 -6.85
CA GLU A 24 44.03 36.53 -5.54
C GLU A 24 45.52 36.88 -5.79
N PRO A 25 46.38 37.43 -4.86
CA PRO A 25 46.45 37.29 -3.38
C PRO A 25 46.80 38.65 -2.65
N THR A 26 47.05 38.82 -1.32
CA THR A 26 48.20 38.37 -0.51
C THR A 26 48.14 38.92 0.96
N LYS A 27 48.61 38.09 1.91
CA LYS A 27 49.20 38.22 3.28
C LYS A 27 49.35 39.58 4.01
N ASP A 28 49.08 39.59 5.34
CA ASP A 28 50.09 39.80 6.41
C ASP A 28 49.54 39.59 7.86
N ALA A 29 50.42 39.12 8.76
CA ALA A 29 50.31 38.98 10.23
C ALA A 29 51.55 39.71 10.85
N PRO A 30 51.79 39.91 12.19
CA PRO A 30 51.47 39.00 13.33
C PRO A 30 51.36 39.59 14.79
N LYS A 31 51.26 38.66 15.79
CA LYS A 31 51.70 38.71 17.23
C LYS A 31 50.84 39.47 18.30
N THR A 32 50.60 39.05 19.56
CA THR A 32 51.02 37.92 20.45
C THR A 32 50.12 37.83 21.72
N GLU A 33 49.94 36.60 22.25
CA GLU A 33 49.92 36.13 23.67
C GLU A 33 48.94 36.63 24.77
N ALA A 34 48.13 35.68 25.30
CA ALA A 34 48.23 35.06 26.65
C ALA A 34 46.85 34.75 27.30
N GLN A 35 46.63 33.47 27.62
CA GLN A 35 45.52 32.94 28.45
C GLN A 35 45.85 33.06 29.96
N PRO A 36 44.90 32.77 30.88
CA PRO A 36 44.75 31.39 31.34
C PRO A 36 43.30 30.88 31.51
N ALA A 37 43.21 29.58 31.77
CA ALA A 37 42.10 28.65 31.64
C ALA A 37 41.02 28.67 32.73
N SER A 38 39.82 28.16 32.39
CA SER A 38 39.08 27.22 33.25
C SER A 38 38.23 26.27 32.40
N ALA A 39 38.45 24.98 32.60
CA ALA A 39 37.90 23.85 31.88
C ALA A 39 36.48 23.47 32.34
N THR A 40 35.65 22.99 31.41
CA THR A 40 34.85 21.76 31.58
C THR A 40 34.58 21.14 30.20
N GLU A 41 35.26 20.03 29.97
CA GLU A 41 35.19 19.09 28.85
C GLU A 41 33.77 18.50 28.72
N GLY A 42 33.20 18.22 27.55
CA GLY A 42 33.82 17.63 26.37
C GLY A 42 33.49 16.12 26.29
N LEU A 43 32.20 15.76 26.16
CA LEU A 43 31.74 14.37 26.01
C LEU A 43 32.54 13.64 24.90
N SER A 44 33.27 12.60 25.29
CA SER A 44 34.19 11.89 24.41
C SER A 44 33.49 11.25 23.19
N LYS A 45 34.15 11.33 22.03
CA LYS A 45 33.71 10.67 20.77
C LYS A 45 33.51 9.15 20.92
N ARG A 46 34.06 8.52 21.99
CA ARG A 46 33.90 7.09 22.31
C ARG A 46 32.50 6.75 22.88
N GLN A 47 31.92 7.62 23.71
CA GLN A 47 30.58 7.40 24.28
C GLN A 47 29.46 7.59 23.24
N LYS A 48 29.62 8.53 22.29
CA LYS A 48 28.71 8.67 21.14
C LYS A 48 28.74 7.43 20.22
N LYS A 49 29.89 6.75 20.11
CA LYS A 49 30.02 5.51 19.31
C LYS A 49 29.35 4.31 19.98
N LEU A 50 29.41 4.22 21.31
CA LEU A 50 28.80 3.15 22.10
C LEU A 50 27.27 3.27 22.25
N GLN A 51 26.73 4.50 22.24
CA GLN A 51 25.27 4.72 22.19
C GLN A 51 24.70 4.52 20.78
N LYS A 52 25.48 4.76 19.72
CA LYS A 52 25.06 4.50 18.34
C LYS A 52 25.05 3.00 18.00
N SER A 53 25.84 2.17 18.71
CA SER A 53 25.81 0.72 18.57
C SER A 53 24.73 0.01 19.40
N ARG A 54 24.21 0.66 20.46
CA ARG A 54 23.14 0.11 21.32
C ARG A 54 21.70 0.45 20.88
N LYS A 55 21.53 1.27 19.84
CA LYS A 55 20.22 1.57 19.20
C LYS A 55 19.95 0.76 17.94
N LYS A 56 20.72 -0.31 17.69
CA LYS A 56 20.28 -1.39 16.82
C LYS A 56 19.54 -2.41 17.68
N GLN A 57 18.25 -2.14 17.92
CA GLN A 57 17.33 -3.27 18.00
C GLN A 57 17.54 -4.11 16.72
N PRO A 58 17.38 -5.44 16.77
CA PRO A 58 17.52 -6.25 15.57
C PRO A 58 16.47 -5.74 14.58
N GLU A 59 16.91 -4.89 13.66
CA GLU A 59 16.20 -4.59 12.44
C GLU A 59 16.02 -5.97 11.81
N GLN A 60 14.78 -6.49 11.84
CA GLN A 60 14.34 -7.36 10.77
C GLN A 60 14.33 -6.49 9.51
N ASP A 61 15.53 -6.16 9.03
CA ASP A 61 15.75 -5.89 7.62
C ASP A 61 15.29 -7.18 6.95
N LEU A 62 14.04 -7.16 6.48
CA LEU A 62 13.49 -8.10 5.53
C LEU A 62 14.50 -8.15 4.40
N THR A 63 15.36 -9.15 4.46
CA THR A 63 16.51 -9.24 3.57
C THR A 63 15.98 -9.22 2.15
N SER A 64 16.70 -8.59 1.22
CA SER A 64 16.39 -8.62 -0.21
C SER A 64 16.18 -10.04 -0.77
N GLN A 65 16.60 -11.07 -0.03
CA GLN A 65 16.40 -12.48 -0.33
C GLN A 65 14.93 -12.93 -0.23
N ASP A 66 14.11 -12.32 0.63
CA ASP A 66 12.69 -12.66 0.74
C ASP A 66 11.84 -12.05 -0.39
N ARG A 67 12.38 -11.09 -1.14
CA ARG A 67 11.73 -10.41 -2.26
C ARG A 67 12.23 -10.93 -3.60
N GLU A 68 11.44 -11.81 -4.21
CA GLU A 68 11.84 -12.49 -5.44
C GLU A 68 10.63 -12.69 -6.35
N ASN A 69 10.83 -12.61 -7.67
CA ASN A 69 9.80 -12.92 -8.68
C ASN A 69 8.49 -12.15 -8.49
N GLY A 70 8.56 -10.90 -8.03
CA GLY A 70 7.37 -10.06 -7.78
C GLY A 70 6.63 -10.40 -6.49
N ILE A 71 7.24 -11.17 -5.57
CA ILE A 71 6.62 -11.64 -4.33
C ILE A 71 7.56 -11.38 -3.14
N ASP A 72 7.03 -10.77 -2.09
CA ASP A 72 7.61 -10.66 -0.76
C ASP A 72 7.13 -11.82 0.11
N LYS A 73 8.01 -12.82 0.29
CA LYS A 73 7.73 -14.06 1.04
C LYS A 73 7.61 -13.83 2.54
N SER A 74 8.10 -12.70 3.05
CA SER A 74 8.07 -12.42 4.49
C SER A 74 6.67 -12.11 4.99
N ILE A 75 5.85 -11.45 4.17
CA ILE A 75 4.47 -11.05 4.51
C ILE A 75 3.61 -12.27 4.86
N GLY A 76 3.78 -13.36 4.10
CA GLY A 76 3.02 -14.60 4.32
C GLY A 76 3.38 -15.37 5.59
N LYS A 77 4.50 -15.01 6.24
CA LYS A 77 5.00 -15.65 7.48
C LYS A 77 4.56 -14.91 8.76
N MET A 78 3.90 -13.77 8.62
CA MET A 78 3.46 -12.96 9.77
C MET A 78 2.07 -13.41 10.25
N ASP A 79 1.94 -13.62 11.55
CA ASP A 79 0.66 -13.83 12.23
C ASP A 79 -0.08 -12.49 12.47
N GLY A 80 -1.27 -12.55 13.07
CA GLY A 80 -2.09 -11.37 13.31
C GLY A 80 -1.41 -10.28 14.17
N SER A 81 -0.65 -10.68 15.19
CA SER A 81 0.07 -9.75 16.05
C SER A 81 1.19 -9.05 15.27
N LEU A 82 2.00 -9.83 14.55
CA LEU A 82 3.09 -9.31 13.73
C LEU A 82 2.58 -8.40 12.60
N LEU A 83 1.41 -8.73 12.01
CA LEU A 83 0.78 -7.90 10.99
C LEU A 83 0.29 -6.57 11.54
N GLY A 84 -0.33 -6.55 12.72
CA GLY A 84 -0.74 -5.31 13.39
C GLY A 84 0.44 -4.37 13.63
N ASP A 85 1.53 -4.90 14.19
CA ASP A 85 2.77 -4.16 14.42
C ASP A 85 3.40 -3.69 13.10
N TYR A 86 3.46 -4.57 12.09
CA TYR A 86 3.99 -4.23 10.77
C TYR A 86 3.21 -3.08 10.14
N PHE A 87 1.88 -3.08 10.22
CA PHE A 87 1.02 -2.05 9.66
C PHE A 87 1.28 -0.68 10.31
N ALA A 88 1.36 -0.65 11.65
CA ALA A 88 1.64 0.56 12.41
C ALA A 88 3.05 1.11 12.14
N GLN A 89 4.06 0.23 12.11
CA GLN A 89 5.44 0.60 11.79
C GLN A 89 5.55 1.19 10.38
N ARG A 90 4.89 0.59 9.40
CA ARG A 90 4.86 1.09 8.01
C ARG A 90 4.17 2.44 7.91
N ALA A 91 3.06 2.65 8.62
CA ALA A 91 2.39 3.95 8.67
C ALA A 91 3.32 5.05 9.20
N LYS A 92 3.94 4.83 10.36
CA LYS A 92 4.88 5.78 10.98
C LYS A 92 6.12 6.05 10.13
N LYS A 93 6.58 5.04 9.37
CA LYS A 93 7.71 5.21 8.45
C LYS A 93 7.36 6.08 7.25
N LEU A 94 6.15 5.89 6.69
CA LEU A 94 5.66 6.61 5.51
C LEU A 94 5.17 8.01 5.83
N ASP A 95 4.72 8.24 7.07
CA ASP A 95 4.27 9.53 7.55
C ASP A 95 4.78 9.81 8.95
N LYS A 96 5.84 10.63 9.02
CA LYS A 96 6.49 11.02 10.28
C LYS A 96 5.69 12.04 11.08
N GLU A 97 4.68 12.65 10.47
CA GLU A 97 3.84 13.65 11.10
C GLU A 97 2.64 13.03 11.82
N LEU A 98 2.37 11.73 11.61
CA LEU A 98 1.33 11.01 12.33
C LEU A 98 1.55 11.11 13.84
N SER A 99 0.58 11.71 14.52
CA SER A 99 0.53 11.76 15.96
C SER A 99 0.30 10.36 16.55
N ALA A 100 0.60 10.20 17.84
CA ALA A 100 0.31 8.95 18.54
C ALA A 100 -1.19 8.60 18.54
N VAL A 101 -2.06 9.62 18.55
CA VAL A 101 -3.51 9.45 18.53
C VAL A 101 -3.96 8.95 17.16
N GLU A 102 -3.53 9.60 16.07
CA GLU A 102 -3.88 9.16 14.71
C GLU A 102 -3.36 7.75 14.41
N LEU A 103 -2.16 7.41 14.89
CA LEU A 103 -1.62 6.06 14.73
C LEU A 103 -2.45 5.02 15.50
N SER A 104 -2.96 5.38 16.68
CA SER A 104 -3.87 4.54 17.46
C SER A 104 -5.21 4.34 16.76
N ASP A 105 -5.76 5.39 16.15
CA ASP A 105 -7.03 5.32 15.42
C ASP A 105 -6.93 4.40 14.20
N LEU A 106 -5.76 4.42 13.53
CA LEU A 106 -5.43 3.56 12.38
C LEU A 106 -4.97 2.14 12.77
N SER A 107 -4.94 1.81 14.07
CA SER A 107 -4.56 0.49 14.55
C SER A 107 -5.64 -0.55 14.27
N ILE A 108 -5.20 -1.73 13.84
CA ILE A 108 -6.05 -2.89 13.55
C ILE A 108 -5.80 -3.94 14.63
N PRO A 109 -6.84 -4.41 15.34
CA PRO A 109 -6.66 -5.40 16.40
C PRO A 109 -6.26 -6.76 15.82
N GLU A 110 -5.48 -7.53 16.58
CA GLU A 110 -5.08 -8.91 16.21
C GLU A 110 -6.29 -9.79 15.84
N SER A 111 -7.40 -9.63 16.57
CA SER A 111 -8.65 -10.36 16.35
C SER A 111 -9.31 -10.11 14.99
N ALA A 112 -8.87 -9.08 14.25
CA ALA A 112 -9.30 -8.84 12.88
C ALA A 112 -8.67 -9.85 11.91
N PHE A 113 -7.48 -10.36 12.20
CA PHE A 113 -6.72 -11.20 11.28
C PHE A 113 -7.09 -12.68 11.45
N LEU A 114 -7.24 -13.37 10.33
CA LEU A 114 -7.16 -14.82 10.30
C LEU A 114 -5.70 -15.21 10.10
N ASP A 115 -5.19 -16.14 10.91
CA ASP A 115 -3.86 -16.70 10.69
C ASP A 115 -3.83 -17.50 9.38
N THR A 116 -3.06 -17.01 8.41
CA THR A 116 -2.85 -17.64 7.10
C THR A 116 -1.43 -18.17 6.91
N THR A 117 -0.62 -18.21 7.97
CA THR A 117 0.78 -18.70 7.93
C THR A 117 0.87 -20.16 7.51
N SER A 118 -0.19 -20.94 7.76
CA SER A 118 -0.33 -22.33 7.30
C SER A 118 -0.45 -22.49 5.78
N PHE A 119 -0.45 -21.42 4.97
CA PHE A 119 -0.45 -21.53 3.51
C PHE A 119 0.95 -21.80 2.97
N ASP A 120 1.21 -23.06 2.63
CA ASP A 120 2.56 -23.53 2.25
C ASP A 120 2.96 -23.16 0.81
N GLN A 121 1.99 -22.83 -0.04
CA GLN A 121 2.27 -22.48 -1.43
C GLN A 121 2.71 -21.02 -1.55
N THR A 122 3.48 -20.72 -2.60
CA THR A 122 3.82 -19.34 -2.95
C THR A 122 2.53 -18.53 -3.13
N ARG A 123 2.48 -17.34 -2.54
CA ARG A 123 1.36 -16.38 -2.68
C ARG A 123 1.43 -15.65 -4.02
N SER A 124 1.56 -16.42 -5.09
CA SER A 124 1.51 -15.96 -6.47
C SER A 124 0.06 -15.88 -6.94
N LEU A 125 -0.21 -15.06 -7.95
CA LEU A 125 -1.57 -14.79 -8.40
C LEU A 125 -2.36 -16.06 -8.79
N GLU A 126 -1.66 -17.04 -9.35
CA GLU A 126 -2.21 -18.33 -9.78
C GLU A 126 -2.76 -19.14 -8.60
N GLN A 127 -2.18 -18.93 -7.41
CA GLN A 127 -2.56 -19.61 -6.17
C GLN A 127 -3.66 -18.90 -5.39
N LEU A 128 -4.09 -17.72 -5.81
CA LEU A 128 -5.15 -16.97 -5.13
C LEU A 128 -6.45 -17.77 -4.99
N PRO A 129 -6.96 -18.50 -6.00
CA PRO A 129 -8.14 -19.34 -5.83
C PRO A 129 -7.95 -20.47 -4.81
N ALA A 130 -6.77 -21.10 -4.78
CA ALA A 130 -6.45 -22.15 -3.82
C ALA A 130 -6.35 -21.59 -2.39
N PHE A 131 -5.74 -20.41 -2.25
CA PHE A 131 -5.67 -19.67 -0.99
C PHE A 131 -7.07 -19.38 -0.43
N LEU A 132 -7.97 -18.82 -1.24
CA LEU A 132 -9.34 -18.52 -0.79
C LEU A 132 -10.08 -19.80 -0.37
N LYS A 133 -9.92 -20.89 -1.12
CA LYS A 133 -10.54 -22.18 -0.77
C LYS A 133 -10.02 -22.72 0.56
N LYS A 134 -8.70 -22.64 0.82
CA LYS A 134 -8.08 -23.13 2.07
C LYS A 134 -8.63 -22.41 3.30
N PHE A 135 -8.81 -21.10 3.23
CA PHE A 135 -9.24 -20.26 4.36
C PHE A 135 -10.74 -19.90 4.34
N SER A 136 -11.53 -20.58 3.52
CA SER A 136 -12.99 -20.49 3.59
C SER A 136 -13.56 -21.42 4.66
N PRO A 137 -14.67 -21.07 5.32
CA PRO A 137 -15.40 -22.02 6.16
C PRO A 137 -15.75 -23.29 5.39
N LYS A 138 -15.76 -24.44 6.09
CA LYS A 138 -16.13 -25.73 5.48
C LYS A 138 -17.54 -25.63 4.85
N GLY A 139 -17.64 -26.02 3.59
CA GLY A 139 -18.90 -25.98 2.82
C GLY A 139 -19.25 -24.62 2.23
N ALA A 140 -18.43 -23.58 2.44
CA ALA A 140 -18.64 -22.30 1.77
C ALA A 140 -18.39 -22.42 0.26
N ASP A 141 -19.33 -21.93 -0.54
CA ASP A 141 -19.20 -21.84 -1.98
C ASP A 141 -18.88 -20.40 -2.38
N LEU A 142 -17.61 -20.16 -2.72
CA LEU A 142 -17.09 -18.86 -3.16
C LEU A 142 -17.73 -18.34 -4.46
N SER A 143 -18.49 -19.18 -5.15
CA SER A 143 -19.17 -18.83 -6.40
C SER A 143 -20.60 -18.34 -6.18
N LYS A 144 -21.12 -18.47 -4.95
CA LYS A 144 -22.46 -17.98 -4.57
C LYS A 144 -22.35 -16.60 -3.93
N SER A 145 -23.24 -15.71 -4.34
CA SER A 145 -23.40 -14.39 -3.72
C SER A 145 -24.74 -14.28 -3.01
N SER A 146 -24.87 -13.25 -2.18
CA SER A 146 -26.16 -12.86 -1.63
C SER A 146 -27.14 -12.49 -2.74
N THR A 147 -28.44 -12.63 -2.46
CA THR A 147 -29.48 -12.16 -3.36
C THR A 147 -29.53 -10.64 -3.45
N LYS A 148 -28.93 -9.92 -2.49
CA LYS A 148 -28.83 -8.46 -2.47
C LYS A 148 -27.70 -7.99 -3.39
N GLU A 149 -27.94 -6.89 -4.10
CA GLU A 149 -26.96 -6.27 -4.97
C GLU A 149 -25.92 -5.48 -4.16
N GLY A 150 -24.69 -5.46 -4.67
CA GLY A 150 -23.60 -4.68 -4.08
C GLY A 150 -23.09 -5.18 -2.73
N THR A 151 -23.45 -6.39 -2.28
CA THR A 151 -23.03 -6.99 -1.00
C THR A 151 -22.09 -8.19 -1.21
N PRO A 152 -20.81 -7.99 -1.56
CA PRO A 152 -19.85 -9.07 -1.71
C PRO A 152 -19.50 -9.73 -0.38
N HIS A 153 -19.30 -11.05 -0.40
CA HIS A 153 -18.79 -11.80 0.75
C HIS A 153 -17.26 -11.68 0.88
N THR A 154 -16.57 -11.37 -0.22
CA THR A 154 -15.10 -11.20 -0.25
C THR A 154 -14.73 -9.91 -0.97
N LEU A 155 -13.90 -9.09 -0.34
CA LEU A 155 -13.18 -8.00 -0.99
C LEU A 155 -11.70 -8.32 -1.09
N VAL A 156 -11.09 -8.13 -2.25
CA VAL A 156 -9.64 -8.25 -2.46
C VAL A 156 -9.05 -6.87 -2.73
N VAL A 157 -8.07 -6.48 -1.93
CA VAL A 157 -7.44 -5.17 -1.98
C VAL A 157 -6.04 -5.30 -2.55
N SER A 158 -5.78 -4.62 -3.67
CA SER A 158 -4.49 -4.63 -4.37
C SER A 158 -3.90 -3.22 -4.44
N ALA A 159 -2.57 -3.15 -4.59
CA ALA A 159 -1.83 -1.88 -4.55
C ALA A 159 -2.13 -0.96 -5.75
N ALA A 160 -2.55 -1.52 -6.89
CA ALA A 160 -2.77 -0.76 -8.12
C ALA A 160 -3.92 -1.34 -8.96
N ALA A 161 -4.51 -0.50 -9.81
CA ALA A 161 -5.61 -0.89 -10.69
C ALA A 161 -5.23 -1.97 -11.71
N LEU A 162 -3.98 -1.97 -12.20
CA LEU A 162 -3.47 -3.04 -13.07
C LEU A 162 -3.47 -4.38 -12.35
N ARG A 163 -2.88 -4.43 -11.14
CA ARG A 163 -2.85 -5.63 -10.30
C ARG A 163 -4.25 -6.10 -9.92
N ALA A 164 -5.14 -5.19 -9.54
CA ALA A 164 -6.53 -5.51 -9.24
C ALA A 164 -7.24 -6.15 -10.45
N ALA A 165 -6.93 -5.73 -11.68
CA ALA A 165 -7.46 -6.37 -12.88
C ALA A 165 -6.95 -7.81 -13.06
N ASP A 166 -5.69 -8.08 -12.70
CA ASP A 166 -5.11 -9.42 -12.75
C ASP A 166 -5.73 -10.32 -11.66
N VAL A 167 -5.95 -9.79 -10.46
CA VAL A 167 -6.73 -10.42 -9.39
C VAL A 167 -8.14 -10.80 -9.87
N VAL A 168 -8.87 -9.88 -10.52
CA VAL A 168 -10.19 -10.22 -11.09
C VAL A 168 -10.09 -11.37 -12.09
N ARG A 169 -9.06 -11.41 -12.94
CA ARG A 169 -8.88 -12.52 -13.90
C ARG A 169 -8.62 -13.85 -13.20
N ALA A 170 -7.76 -13.86 -12.18
CA ALA A 170 -7.46 -15.05 -11.40
C ALA A 170 -8.68 -15.61 -10.65
N LEU A 171 -9.61 -14.74 -10.28
CA LEU A 171 -10.83 -15.10 -9.54
C LEU A 171 -12.04 -15.44 -10.42
N ARG A 172 -11.91 -15.34 -11.75
CA ARG A 172 -12.97 -15.75 -12.70
C ARG A 172 -13.52 -17.16 -12.51
N PRO A 173 -12.76 -18.17 -12.04
CA PRO A 173 -13.33 -19.48 -11.74
C PRO A 173 -14.48 -19.47 -10.72
N PHE A 174 -14.61 -18.43 -9.89
CA PHE A 174 -15.74 -18.23 -8.97
C PHE A 174 -16.88 -17.42 -9.58
N GLN A 175 -16.74 -16.93 -10.80
CA GLN A 175 -17.79 -16.14 -11.44
C GLN A 175 -18.88 -17.07 -12.00
N THR A 176 -20.13 -16.73 -11.72
CA THR A 176 -21.30 -17.39 -12.32
C THR A 176 -22.19 -16.35 -13.01
N LYS A 177 -23.29 -16.78 -13.64
CA LYS A 177 -24.28 -15.87 -14.24
C LYS A 177 -24.97 -14.99 -13.18
N GLU A 178 -25.08 -15.51 -11.96
CA GLU A 178 -25.81 -14.88 -10.85
C GLU A 178 -24.89 -14.27 -9.79
N SER A 179 -23.57 -14.48 -9.91
CA SER A 179 -22.56 -13.97 -8.98
C SER A 179 -21.35 -13.48 -9.76
N ILE A 180 -21.19 -12.16 -9.82
CA ILE A 180 -20.13 -11.54 -10.60
C ILE A 180 -18.89 -11.29 -9.75
N VAL A 181 -17.71 -11.43 -10.36
CA VAL A 181 -16.47 -10.91 -9.79
C VAL A 181 -16.34 -9.43 -10.17
N GLY A 182 -16.58 -8.55 -9.20
CA GLY A 182 -16.67 -7.10 -9.38
C GLY A 182 -15.32 -6.43 -9.62
N LYS A 183 -15.25 -5.57 -10.64
CA LYS A 183 -14.10 -4.70 -10.91
C LYS A 183 -14.28 -3.36 -10.19
N LEU A 184 -13.64 -3.22 -9.03
CA LEU A 184 -13.83 -2.07 -8.14
C LEU A 184 -12.57 -1.18 -8.09
N PHE A 185 -11.99 -0.87 -9.26
CA PHE A 185 -10.78 -0.05 -9.39
C PHE A 185 -10.92 0.99 -10.53
N ALA A 186 -10.19 2.10 -10.41
CA ALA A 186 -10.15 3.15 -11.44
C ALA A 186 -9.10 2.81 -12.52
N LYS A 187 -9.53 2.26 -13.66
CA LYS A 187 -8.69 2.09 -14.87
C LYS A 187 -9.42 2.60 -16.12
N HIS A 188 -10.51 1.94 -16.46
CA HIS A 188 -11.41 2.31 -17.56
C HIS A 188 -12.89 2.35 -17.12
N ILE A 189 -13.13 2.24 -15.81
CA ILE A 189 -14.47 2.27 -15.22
C ILE A 189 -14.53 3.53 -14.37
N LYS A 190 -15.48 4.42 -14.65
CA LYS A 190 -15.71 5.63 -13.84
C LYS A 190 -16.37 5.28 -12.51
N LEU A 191 -16.31 6.17 -11.53
CA LEU A 191 -16.92 5.92 -10.22
C LEU A 191 -18.42 5.68 -10.36
N GLU A 192 -19.12 6.51 -11.14
CA GLU A 192 -20.56 6.37 -11.38
C GLU A 192 -20.93 5.06 -12.09
N GLU A 193 -20.10 4.60 -13.03
CA GLU A 193 -20.32 3.31 -13.69
C GLU A 193 -20.16 2.14 -12.73
N ALA A 194 -19.20 2.22 -11.79
CA ALA A 194 -19.01 1.22 -10.74
C ALA A 194 -20.19 1.22 -9.74
N LYS A 195 -20.71 2.39 -9.37
CA LYS A 195 -21.92 2.55 -8.55
C LYS A 195 -23.13 1.89 -9.22
N GLN A 196 -23.39 2.21 -10.49
CA GLN A 196 -24.47 1.62 -11.28
C GLN A 196 -24.33 0.10 -11.42
N PHE A 197 -23.09 -0.39 -11.59
CA PHE A 197 -22.80 -1.82 -11.62
C PHE A 197 -23.18 -2.49 -10.29
N LEU A 198 -22.77 -1.92 -9.14
CA LEU A 198 -23.06 -2.49 -7.82
C LEU A 198 -24.56 -2.46 -7.48
N GLN A 199 -25.30 -1.48 -7.98
CA GLN A 199 -26.75 -1.38 -7.77
C GLN A 199 -27.56 -2.44 -8.53
N ARG A 200 -27.02 -2.98 -9.63
CA ARG A 200 -27.73 -3.96 -10.48
C ARG A 200 -27.17 -5.38 -10.37
N ALA A 201 -25.92 -5.54 -9.96
CA ALA A 201 -25.21 -6.80 -10.00
C ALA A 201 -25.08 -7.41 -8.60
N ARG A 202 -25.49 -8.68 -8.50
CA ARG A 202 -25.07 -9.56 -7.41
C ARG A 202 -23.59 -9.84 -7.56
N THR A 203 -22.81 -9.37 -6.59
CA THR A 203 -21.36 -9.46 -6.59
C THR A 203 -20.96 -10.41 -5.48
N GLY A 204 -20.28 -11.51 -5.78
CA GLY A 204 -19.77 -12.43 -4.75
C GLY A 204 -18.41 -11.97 -4.23
N ILE A 205 -17.50 -11.72 -5.17
CA ILE A 205 -16.14 -11.25 -4.89
C ILE A 205 -15.93 -9.91 -5.59
N GLY A 206 -15.43 -8.90 -4.88
CA GLY A 206 -15.00 -7.64 -5.48
C GLY A 206 -13.48 -7.47 -5.34
N ALA A 207 -12.80 -6.95 -6.37
CA ALA A 207 -11.39 -6.59 -6.26
C ALA A 207 -11.14 -5.14 -6.65
N GLY A 208 -10.36 -4.43 -5.85
CA GLY A 208 -10.20 -2.98 -5.96
C GLY A 208 -8.92 -2.44 -5.34
N THR A 209 -8.74 -1.13 -5.44
CA THR A 209 -7.70 -0.39 -4.71
C THR A 209 -8.30 0.22 -3.44
N PRO A 210 -7.51 0.51 -2.39
CA PRO A 210 -8.04 1.00 -1.12
C PRO A 210 -8.94 2.23 -1.27
N GLN A 211 -8.46 3.28 -1.94
CA GLN A 211 -9.22 4.51 -2.14
C GLN A 211 -10.54 4.26 -2.87
N ARG A 212 -10.51 3.46 -3.95
CA ARG A 212 -11.71 3.20 -4.74
C ARG A 212 -12.76 2.41 -3.97
N LEU A 213 -12.34 1.47 -3.14
CA LEU A 213 -13.25 0.73 -2.27
C LEU A 213 -13.88 1.67 -1.24
N SER A 214 -13.09 2.57 -0.62
CA SER A 214 -13.61 3.61 0.27
C SER A 214 -14.65 4.50 -0.42
N ASP A 215 -14.36 5.02 -1.62
CA ASP A 215 -15.30 5.86 -2.37
C ASP A 215 -16.64 5.14 -2.64
N LEU A 216 -16.59 3.83 -2.92
CA LEU A 216 -17.77 3.02 -3.19
C LEU A 216 -18.56 2.70 -1.92
N LEU A 217 -17.88 2.46 -0.79
CA LEU A 217 -18.51 2.30 0.53
C LEU A 217 -19.21 3.59 0.96
N GLU A 218 -18.54 4.73 0.82
CA GLU A 218 -19.08 6.05 1.17
C GLU A 218 -20.31 6.41 0.33
N SER A 219 -20.37 5.93 -0.91
CA SER A 219 -21.56 6.10 -1.75
C SER A 219 -22.77 5.25 -1.34
N GLY A 220 -22.57 4.25 -0.46
CA GLY A 220 -23.61 3.29 -0.06
C GLY A 220 -23.96 2.24 -1.13
N THR A 221 -23.28 2.25 -2.29
CA THR A 221 -23.51 1.23 -3.35
C THR A 221 -22.73 -0.04 -3.13
N LEU A 222 -21.51 0.06 -2.58
CA LEU A 222 -20.81 -1.09 -2.00
C LEU A 222 -21.25 -1.22 -0.56
N LYS A 223 -21.78 -2.39 -0.21
CA LYS A 223 -22.37 -2.68 1.09
C LYS A 223 -21.61 -3.81 1.75
N VAL A 224 -21.47 -3.74 3.06
CA VAL A 224 -20.70 -4.72 3.83
C VAL A 224 -21.57 -5.74 4.54
N ASP A 225 -22.90 -5.67 4.44
CA ASP A 225 -23.87 -6.50 5.17
C ASP A 225 -23.58 -8.01 5.16
N GLU A 226 -23.04 -8.50 4.04
CA GLU A 226 -22.73 -9.89 3.74
C GLU A 226 -21.22 -10.14 3.63
N LEU A 227 -20.40 -9.11 3.87
CA LEU A 227 -18.94 -9.21 3.83
C LEU A 227 -18.45 -10.13 4.95
N GLU A 228 -17.67 -11.14 4.59
CA GLU A 228 -17.09 -12.09 5.54
C GLU A 228 -15.57 -11.92 5.64
N ARG A 229 -14.93 -11.47 4.56
CA ARG A 229 -13.47 -11.39 4.50
C ARG A 229 -12.93 -10.29 3.60
N ILE A 230 -11.80 -9.73 4.04
CA ILE A 230 -11.01 -8.76 3.29
C ILE A 230 -9.65 -9.39 3.06
N VAL A 231 -9.30 -9.61 1.80
CA VAL A 231 -8.06 -10.25 1.38
C VAL A 231 -7.11 -9.16 0.92
N ILE A 232 -5.96 -9.03 1.57
CA ILE A 232 -4.95 -8.02 1.22
C ILE A 232 -3.89 -8.71 0.37
N ASP A 233 -3.78 -8.32 -0.89
CA ASP A 233 -2.72 -8.75 -1.83
C ASP A 233 -1.41 -8.05 -1.48
N GLY A 234 -0.87 -8.41 -0.31
CA GLY A 234 0.23 -7.76 0.38
C GLY A 234 1.59 -8.34 0.03
N SER A 235 1.64 -9.61 -0.37
CA SER A 235 2.86 -10.25 -0.85
C SER A 235 3.29 -9.75 -2.24
N HIS A 236 2.39 -9.20 -3.06
CA HIS A 236 2.76 -8.70 -4.38
C HIS A 236 3.63 -7.42 -4.30
N ILE A 237 4.75 -7.42 -5.03
CA ILE A 237 5.60 -6.24 -5.26
C ILE A 237 5.71 -5.93 -6.76
N ASP A 238 5.70 -4.65 -7.11
CA ASP A 238 5.77 -4.20 -8.49
C ASP A 238 7.19 -4.32 -9.10
N ALA A 239 7.32 -3.96 -10.39
CA ALA A 239 8.62 -3.95 -11.08
C ALA A 239 9.67 -3.04 -10.44
N LYS A 240 9.28 -2.11 -9.57
CA LYS A 240 10.17 -1.23 -8.79
C LYS A 240 10.39 -1.75 -7.35
N GLN A 241 10.02 -3.00 -7.08
CA GLN A 241 10.13 -3.64 -5.76
C GLN A 241 9.33 -2.90 -4.69
N ARG A 242 8.16 -2.35 -5.04
CA ARG A 242 7.24 -1.69 -4.10
C ARG A 242 5.98 -2.52 -3.93
N GLY A 243 5.64 -2.86 -2.70
CA GLY A 243 4.39 -3.51 -2.33
C GLY A 243 3.31 -2.53 -1.88
N LEU A 244 2.16 -3.08 -1.51
CA LEU A 244 1.01 -2.32 -1.00
C LEU A 244 1.36 -1.46 0.23
N PHE A 245 2.28 -1.94 1.06
CA PHE A 245 2.69 -1.32 2.32
C PHE A 245 3.88 -0.36 2.19
N ASP A 246 4.46 -0.21 1.00
CA ASP A 246 5.69 0.57 0.78
C ASP A 246 5.44 2.01 0.29
N MET A 247 4.19 2.36 -0.04
CA MET A 247 3.84 3.66 -0.59
C MET A 247 2.79 4.34 0.29
N LYS A 248 2.98 5.64 0.57
CA LYS A 248 2.06 6.45 1.39
C LYS A 248 0.65 6.45 0.79
N ASP A 249 0.56 6.59 -0.52
CA ASP A 249 -0.70 6.68 -1.29
C ASP A 249 -1.47 5.36 -1.41
N THR A 250 -0.92 4.25 -0.91
CA THR A 250 -1.62 2.95 -0.86
C THR A 250 -1.79 2.45 0.57
N HIS A 251 -0.75 2.56 1.40
CA HIS A 251 -0.77 2.06 2.77
C HIS A 251 -1.70 2.86 3.67
N LEU A 252 -1.64 4.20 3.65
CA LEU A 252 -2.53 5.00 4.49
C LEU A 252 -4.00 4.88 4.06
N PRO A 253 -4.34 4.91 2.76
CA PRO A 253 -5.71 4.60 2.34
C PRO A 253 -6.15 3.18 2.71
N LEU A 254 -5.26 2.18 2.72
CA LEU A 254 -5.59 0.84 3.23
C LEU A 254 -5.96 0.89 4.72
N LEU A 255 -5.14 1.54 5.56
CA LEU A 255 -5.44 1.62 6.99
C LEU A 255 -6.75 2.35 7.25
N LYS A 256 -7.00 3.47 6.54
CA LYS A 256 -8.27 4.19 6.61
C LYS A 256 -9.45 3.31 6.19
N LEU A 257 -9.31 2.52 5.13
CA LEU A 257 -10.33 1.55 4.72
C LEU A 257 -10.59 0.51 5.81
N LEU A 258 -9.54 -0.12 6.35
CA LEU A 258 -9.67 -1.22 7.31
C LEU A 258 -10.15 -0.76 8.69
N THR A 259 -9.97 0.52 9.05
CA THR A 259 -10.39 1.09 10.33
C THR A 259 -11.73 1.82 10.27
N ARG A 260 -12.46 1.73 9.15
CA ARG A 260 -13.83 2.23 9.06
C ARG A 260 -14.70 1.60 10.15
N PRO A 261 -15.56 2.38 10.85
CA PRO A 261 -16.37 1.88 11.96
C PRO A 261 -17.18 0.63 11.60
N GLU A 262 -17.82 0.61 10.44
CA GLU A 262 -18.65 -0.51 9.97
C GLU A 262 -17.88 -1.83 9.73
N LEU A 263 -16.56 -1.76 9.58
CA LEU A 263 -15.67 -2.93 9.52
C LEU A 263 -15.09 -3.25 10.89
N LYS A 264 -14.61 -2.22 11.61
CA LYS A 264 -13.95 -2.35 12.91
C LYS A 264 -14.84 -3.00 13.96
N ASP A 265 -16.12 -2.64 13.97
CA ASP A 265 -17.12 -3.21 14.88
C ASP A 265 -17.37 -4.72 14.66
N ARG A 266 -16.93 -5.26 13.51
CA ARG A 266 -17.13 -6.67 13.13
C ARG A 266 -15.87 -7.51 13.27
N TYR A 267 -14.73 -6.92 13.62
CA TYR A 267 -13.52 -7.65 13.95
C TYR A 267 -13.66 -8.31 15.32
N GLY A 268 -13.41 -9.62 15.40
CA GLY A 268 -13.59 -10.39 16.63
C GLY A 268 -15.04 -10.58 17.08
N ALA A 269 -16.04 -10.11 16.32
CA ALA A 269 -17.45 -10.29 16.67
C ALA A 269 -17.87 -11.77 16.65
N SER A 270 -18.87 -12.14 17.47
CA SER A 270 -19.37 -13.53 17.51
C SER A 270 -20.30 -13.88 16.34
N LYS A 271 -21.00 -12.88 15.80
CA LYS A 271 -21.91 -13.01 14.65
C LYS A 271 -21.47 -12.07 13.54
N LYS A 272 -21.64 -12.51 12.28
CA LYS A 272 -21.26 -11.74 11.10
C LYS A 272 -19.83 -11.18 11.21
N LYS A 273 -18.88 -11.96 11.72
CA LYS A 273 -17.49 -11.51 11.83
C LYS A 273 -16.89 -11.21 10.45
N ILE A 274 -16.02 -10.21 10.38
CA ILE A 274 -15.16 -9.97 9.22
C ILE A 274 -13.75 -10.41 9.58
N GLN A 275 -13.08 -11.10 8.67
CA GLN A 275 -11.68 -11.50 8.86
C GLN A 275 -10.79 -10.92 7.75
N ILE A 276 -9.65 -10.37 8.15
CA ILE A 276 -8.59 -9.93 7.27
C ILE A 276 -7.68 -11.12 6.99
N LEU A 277 -7.51 -11.44 5.71
CA LEU A 277 -6.61 -12.49 5.25
C LEU A 277 -5.48 -11.81 4.50
N MET A 278 -4.26 -12.00 4.98
CA MET A 278 -3.08 -11.63 4.21
C MET A 278 -2.89 -12.63 3.09
N PHE A 279 -2.79 -12.16 1.85
CA PHE A 279 -2.40 -12.92 0.65
C PHE A 279 -1.01 -12.46 0.19
#